data_AF-A0A9D4MBK0-F1
#
_entry.id   AF-A0A9D4MBK0-F1
#
_cell.length_a   1.000
_cell.length_b   1.000
_cell.length_c   1.000
_cell.angle_alpha   90.00
_cell.angle_beta   90.00
_cell.angle_gamma   90.00
#
_symmetry.space_group_name_H-M   'P 1'
#
loop_
_entity.id
_entity.type
_entity.pdbx_description
1 polymer ?
#
loop_
_entity_poly.entity_id
_entity_poly.type
_entity_poly.pdbx_seq_one_letter_code
_entity_poly.pdbx_strand_id
1 'polypeptide(L)'
;MENSPDLCFLSFSDVSVKYRHGLSVFAVPLPSRKESCEIVLKPVSHTVKDLVNFIKEEDKGIDRVAVYRASKFRKEIEPCAGKTVFLSLCLK
;
A
#
# COMPACT_ATOMS: atom_id res chain seq x y z
N MET A 1 29.59 7.41 2.20
CA MET A 1 28.65 7.87 3.25
C MET A 1 27.52 8.59 2.53
N GLU A 2 26.60 7.81 1.97
CA GLU A 2 25.45 8.33 1.22
C GLU A 2 24.45 8.92 2.22
N ASN A 3 24.55 10.24 2.42
CA ASN A 3 23.49 11.05 3.01
C ASN A 3 22.39 11.17 1.96
N SER A 4 21.24 10.55 2.19
CA SER A 4 20.02 10.85 1.44
C SER A 4 18.88 10.96 2.47
N PRO A 5 18.18 12.10 2.51
CA PRO A 5 17.26 12.45 3.59
C PRO A 5 16.10 11.45 3.65
N ASP A 6 15.48 11.32 4.82
CA ASP A 6 14.40 10.42 5.25
C ASP A 6 13.12 10.39 4.38
N LEU A 7 13.25 10.22 3.07
CA LEU A 7 12.15 9.90 2.18
C LEU A 7 12.21 8.38 1.93
N CYS A 8 11.65 7.63 2.88
CA CYS A 8 11.30 6.22 2.67
C CYS A 8 10.17 6.15 1.62
N PHE A 9 10.46 6.49 0.36
CA PHE A 9 9.70 5.99 -0.77
C PHE A 9 9.94 4.49 -0.78
N LEU A 10 9.07 3.75 -0.09
CA LEU A 10 9.02 2.31 -0.19
C LEU A 10 9.01 1.96 -1.68
N SER A 11 10.03 1.22 -2.12
CA SER A 11 10.17 0.90 -3.53
C SER A 11 8.90 0.15 -3.94
N PHE A 12 8.21 0.64 -4.97
CA PHE A 12 6.96 0.05 -5.48
C PHE A 12 7.09 -1.46 -5.78
N SER A 13 8.32 -1.92 -5.98
CA SER A 13 8.70 -3.30 -6.25
C SER A 13 8.40 -4.27 -5.10
N ASP A 14 8.22 -3.78 -3.86
CA ASP A 14 8.13 -4.64 -2.67
C ASP A 14 6.67 -4.91 -2.22
N VAL A 15 5.68 -4.27 -2.85
CA VAL A 15 4.26 -4.53 -2.56
C VAL A 15 3.77 -5.69 -3.43
N SER A 16 3.26 -6.76 -2.82
CA SER A 16 2.72 -7.91 -3.56
C SER A 16 1.36 -8.35 -3.06
N VAL A 17 0.58 -9.00 -3.93
CA VAL A 17 -0.70 -9.61 -3.60
C VAL A 17 -0.65 -11.11 -3.85
N LYS A 18 -1.10 -11.89 -2.87
CA LYS A 18 -1.25 -13.34 -2.96
C LYS A 18 -2.69 -13.73 -2.61
N TYR A 19 -3.26 -14.69 -3.32
CA TYR A 19 -4.54 -15.28 -2.91
C TYR A 19 -4.29 -16.55 -2.11
N ARG A 20 -4.75 -16.60 -0.86
CA ARG A 20 -4.60 -17.73 0.06
C ARG A 20 -5.94 -18.04 0.70
N HIS A 21 -6.40 -19.29 0.60
CA HIS A 21 -7.66 -19.75 1.21
C HIS A 21 -8.89 -18.89 0.86
N GLY A 22 -8.97 -18.38 -0.38
CA GLY A 22 -10.08 -17.51 -0.82
C GLY A 22 -9.99 -16.06 -0.33
N LEU A 23 -8.91 -15.68 0.34
CA LEU A 23 -8.64 -14.33 0.82
C LEU A 23 -7.51 -13.70 0.02
N SER A 24 -7.56 -12.37 -0.16
CA SER A 24 -6.48 -11.60 -0.78
C SER A 24 -5.54 -11.09 0.31
N VAL A 25 -4.29 -11.52 0.26
CA VAL A 25 -3.22 -11.17 1.20
C VAL A 25 -2.29 -10.16 0.52
N PHE A 26 -2.24 -8.95 1.08
CA PHE A 26 -1.38 -7.86 0.62
C PHE A 26 -0.13 -7.83 1.47
N ALA A 27 1.04 -8.10 0.89
CA ALA A 27 2.32 -7.88 1.55
C ALA A 27 2.75 -6.44 1.28
N VAL A 28 2.80 -5.62 2.34
CA VAL A 28 3.12 -4.19 2.29
C VAL A 28 4.30 -3.93 3.22
N PRO A 29 5.43 -3.37 2.75
CA PRO A 29 6.49 -2.96 3.65
C PRO A 29 6.02 -1.77 4.49
N LEU A 30 6.18 -1.84 5.80
CA LEU A 30 5.80 -0.76 6.70
C LEU A 30 7.00 0.14 6.99
N PRO A 31 6.87 1.45 6.76
CA PRO A 31 8.00 2.36 6.74
C PRO A 31 8.60 2.60 8.13
N SER A 32 7.83 2.47 9.22
CA SER A 32 8.35 2.63 10.58
C SER A 32 9.31 1.52 10.99
N ARG A 33 9.10 0.28 10.53
CA ARG A 33 9.81 -0.92 10.99
C ARG A 33 10.65 -1.63 9.92
N LYS A 34 10.61 -1.16 8.67
CA LYS A 34 11.34 -1.73 7.51
C LYS A 34 11.11 -3.25 7.33
N GLU A 35 9.93 -3.73 7.73
CA GLU A 35 9.49 -5.13 7.56
C GLU A 35 8.25 -5.20 6.67
N SER A 36 8.03 -6.38 6.07
CA SER A 36 6.82 -6.65 5.28
C SER A 36 5.71 -7.16 6.19
N CYS A 37 4.55 -6.49 6.15
CA CYS A 37 3.34 -6.87 6.86
C CYS A 37 2.33 -7.46 5.87
N GLU A 38 1.71 -8.57 6.25
CA GLU A 38 0.65 -9.20 5.46
C GLU A 38 -0.73 -8.73 5.96
N ILE A 39 -1.41 -7.91 5.15
CA ILE A 39 -2.78 -7.47 5.38
C ILE A 39 -3.74 -8.42 4.66
N VAL A 40 -4.66 -9.04 5.40
CA VAL A 40 -5.64 -9.98 4.83
C VAL A 40 -6.97 -9.26 4.58
N LEU A 41 -7.45 -9.28 3.33
CA LEU A 41 -8.77 -8.77 2.96
C LEU A 41 -9.72 -9.90 2.56
N LYS A 42 -10.99 -9.73 2.93
CA LYS A 42 -12.12 -10.53 2.46
C LYS A 42 -12.70 -9.85 1.21
N PRO A 43 -12.57 -10.42 0.00
CA PRO A 43 -12.93 -9.73 -1.25
C PRO A 43 -14.40 -9.26 -1.35
N VAL A 44 -15.31 -9.93 -0.64
CA VAL A 44 -16.75 -9.62 -0.64
C VAL A 44 -17.11 -8.60 0.43
N SER A 45 -16.44 -8.64 1.58
CA SER A 45 -16.81 -7.85 2.76
C SER A 45 -15.97 -6.60 2.93
N HIS A 46 -14.74 -6.59 2.43
CA HIS A 46 -13.79 -5.49 2.60
C HIS A 46 -13.62 -4.70 1.31
N THR A 47 -13.47 -3.39 1.49
CA THR A 47 -13.25 -2.42 0.42
C THR A 47 -11.79 -1.94 0.40
N VAL A 48 -11.44 -1.15 -0.61
CA VAL A 48 -10.15 -0.45 -0.68
C VAL A 48 -9.95 0.48 0.52
N LYS A 49 -11.04 1.03 1.07
CA LYS A 49 -10.98 1.89 2.26
C LYS A 49 -10.54 1.10 3.50
N ASP A 50 -11.03 -0.14 3.65
CA ASP A 50 -10.67 -1.01 4.76
C ASP A 50 -9.18 -1.38 4.69
N LEU A 51 -8.66 -1.66 3.50
CA LEU A 51 -7.21 -1.86 3.29
C LEU A 51 -6.39 -0.66 3.78
N VAL A 52 -6.79 0.55 3.41
CA VAL A 52 -6.12 1.78 3.85
C VAL A 52 -6.17 1.94 5.38
N ASN A 53 -7.32 1.62 5.98
CA ASN A 53 -7.47 1.71 7.43
C ASN A 53 -6.59 0.68 8.15
N PHE A 54 -6.58 -0.58 7.70
CA PHE A 54 -5.74 -1.63 8.30
C PHE A 54 -4.26 -1.26 8.25
N ILE A 55 -3.77 -0.69 7.15
CA ILE A 55 -2.38 -0.26 7.05
C ILE A 55 -2.06 0.87 8.04
N LYS A 56 -2.97 1.83 8.24
CA LYS A 56 -2.79 2.93 9.21
C LYS A 56 -2.87 2.47 10.66
N GLU A 57 -3.71 1.48 10.95
CA GLU A 57 -3.80 0.89 12.29
C GLU A 57 -2.52 0.11 12.64
N GLU A 58 -1.96 -0.59 11.66
CA GLU A 58 -0.70 -1.33 11.80
C GLU A 58 0.51 -0.42 11.98
N ASP A 59 0.57 0.72 11.30
CA ASP A 59 1.67 1.68 11.41
C ASP A 59 1.13 3.11 11.59
N LYS A 60 1.14 3.55 12.85
CA LYS A 60 0.73 4.90 13.28
C LYS A 60 1.69 6.01 12.80
N GLY A 61 2.87 5.65 12.30
CA GLY A 61 3.83 6.58 11.70
C GLY A 61 3.42 7.06 10.32
N ILE A 62 2.49 6.36 9.66
CA ILE A 62 2.01 6.72 8.33
C ILE A 62 1.07 7.93 8.41
N ASP A 63 1.46 9.04 7.77
CA ASP A 63 0.62 10.22 7.60
C ASP A 63 -0.43 9.99 6.51
N ARG A 64 0.02 9.46 5.37
CA ARG A 64 -0.80 9.36 4.15
C ARG A 64 -0.70 7.98 3.53
N VAL A 65 -1.85 7.46 3.14
CA VAL A 65 -1.99 6.26 2.30
C VAL A 65 -2.90 6.65 1.15
N ALA A 66 -2.44 6.43 -0.07
CA ALA A 66 -3.22 6.67 -1.28
C ALA A 66 -3.20 5.43 -2.16
N VAL A 67 -4.35 5.14 -2.75
CA VAL A 67 -4.56 4.03 -3.70
C VAL A 67 -4.90 4.62 -5.06
N TYR A 68 -4.13 4.23 -6.07
CA TYR A 68 -4.26 4.79 -7.42
C TYR A 68 -4.46 3.74 -8.50
N ARG A 69 -5.03 4.15 -9.64
CA ARG A 69 -5.15 3.25 -10.79
C ARG A 69 -3.87 3.18 -11.56
N ALA A 70 -3.62 2.02 -12.13
CA ALA A 70 -2.88 1.96 -13.38
C ALA A 70 -3.74 2.45 -14.54
N SER A 71 -3.71 3.75 -14.82
CA SER A 71 -4.08 4.28 -16.13
C SER A 71 -2.89 4.09 -17.08
N LYS A 72 -3.13 3.51 -18.26
CA LYS A 72 -2.07 3.23 -19.26
C LYS A 72 -1.53 4.46 -20.00
N PHE A 73 -1.79 5.68 -19.53
CA PHE A 73 -1.31 6.90 -20.19
C PHE A 73 -0.63 7.82 -19.18
N ARG A 74 0.64 8.14 -19.48
CA ARG A 74 1.55 9.10 -18.83
C ARG A 74 1.04 9.79 -17.55
N LYS A 75 1.75 9.55 -16.44
CA LYS A 75 2.04 10.53 -15.36
C LYS A 75 0.88 11.31 -14.71
N GLU A 76 -0.38 10.87 -14.83
CA GLU A 76 -1.46 11.45 -14.03
C GLU A 76 -2.18 10.35 -13.25
N ILE A 77 -1.96 10.42 -11.94
CA ILE A 77 -2.29 9.39 -10.99
C ILE A 77 -3.69 9.71 -10.43
N GLU A 78 -4.72 9.12 -11.03
CA GLU A 78 -6.10 9.24 -10.57
C GLU A 78 -6.43 8.18 -9.50
N PRO A 79 -7.06 8.56 -8.35
CA PRO A 79 -7.46 7.62 -7.30
C PRO A 79 -8.63 6.76 -7.79
N CYS A 80 -8.45 5.44 -7.88
CA CYS A 80 -9.45 4.61 -8.56
C CYS A 80 -10.37 3.75 -7.71
N ALA A 81 -11.58 3.65 -8.24
CA ALA A 81 -12.62 2.68 -7.91
C ALA A 81 -12.46 1.30 -8.60
N GLY A 82 -11.24 0.86 -8.97
CA GLY A 82 -11.01 -0.58 -9.22
C GLY A 82 -9.97 -1.04 -10.25
N LYS A 83 -9.44 -2.22 -9.90
CA LYS A 83 -8.71 -3.28 -10.65
C LYS A 83 -7.20 -3.18 -10.87
N THR A 84 -6.52 -2.09 -10.55
CA THR A 84 -5.08 -2.13 -10.25
C THR A 84 -4.79 -1.03 -9.27
N VAL A 85 -4.28 -1.40 -8.09
CA VAL A 85 -4.17 -0.54 -6.91
C VAL A 85 -2.68 -0.29 -6.68
N PHE A 86 -2.23 0.90 -7.01
CA PHE A 86 -0.91 1.41 -6.62
C PHE A 86 -1.03 2.01 -5.23
N LEU A 87 -0.31 1.47 -4.25
CA LEU A 87 -0.22 2.06 -2.92
C LEU A 87 0.96 3.03 -2.85
N SER A 88 0.67 4.27 -2.49
CA SER A 88 1.68 5.23 -2.01
C SER A 88 1.52 5.41 -0.51
N LEU A 89 2.63 5.32 0.21
CA LEU A 89 2.73 5.41 1.67
C LEU A 89 3.68 6.56 2.01
N CYS A 90 3.22 7.53 2.79
CA CYS A 90 4.02 8.66 3.25
C CYS A 90 4.01 8.71 4.77
N LEU A 91 5.20 8.77 5.38
CA LEU A 91 5.39 8.99 6.82
C LEU A 91 5.18 10.47 7.18
N LYS A 92 4.96 10.73 8.48
CA LYS A 92 5.02 12.07 9.08
C LYS A 92 6.44 12.63 9.12
#